data_AF-A0A2V9YWU4-F1
#
_entry.id   AF-A0A2V9YWU4-F1
#
_cell.length_a   1.000
_cell.length_b   1.000
_cell.length_c   1.000
_cell.angle_alpha   90.00
_cell.angle_beta   90.00
_cell.angle_gamma   90.00
#
_symmetry.space_group_name_H-M   'P 1'
#
loop_
_entity.id
_entity.type
_entity.pdbx_description
1 polymer ?
#
loop_
_entity_poly.entity_id
_entity_poly.type
_entity_poly.pdbx_seq_one_letter_code
_entity_poly.pdbx_strand_id
1 'polypeptide(L)' 'MLGKQLLRSVTSVAAHYRAVFRSRSGGKFVARIGVVVEEIDEAVLWLELLVESGILEDYTSSPCATAAASERTVCHL' A
#
# COMPACT_ATOMS: atom_id res chain seq x y z
N MET A 1 -8.42 14.48 8.76
CA MET A 1 -7.78 13.46 9.61
C MET A 1 -7.26 12.29 8.79
N LEU A 2 -8.04 11.69 7.88
CA LEU A 2 -7.63 10.55 7.04
C LEU A 2 -6.43 10.84 6.12
N GLY A 3 -6.45 11.93 5.35
CA GLY A 3 -5.33 12.27 4.45
C GLY A 3 -3.98 12.48 5.15
N LYS A 4 -4.00 12.89 6.43
CA LYS A 4 -2.77 12.98 7.24
C LYS A 4 -2.23 11.60 7.61
N GLN A 5 -3.12 10.63 7.88
CA GLN A 5 -2.72 9.26 8.18
C GLN A 5 -2.20 8.54 6.93
N LEU A 6 -2.85 8.75 5.78
CA LEU A 6 -2.34 8.28 4.50
C LEU A 6 -0.94 8.83 4.20
N LEU A 7 -0.73 10.14 4.38
CA LEU A 7 0.59 10.75 4.12
C LEU A 7 1.68 10.15 5.02
N ARG A 8 1.37 9.89 6.28
CA ARG A 8 2.30 9.29 7.24
C ARG A 8 2.64 7.83 6.89
N SER A 9 1.64 7.00 6.58
CA SER A 9 1.86 5.59 6.21
C SER A 9 2.63 5.47 4.90
N VAL A 10 2.27 6.21 3.85
CA VAL A 10 2.98 6.17 2.55
C VAL A 10 4.44 6.65 2.67
N THR A 11 4.70 7.68 3.48
CA THR A 11 6.09 8.12 3.71
C THR A 11 6.89 7.14 4.55
N SER A 12 6.24 6.45 5.50
CA SER A 12 6.82 5.34 6.28
C SER A 12 7.24 4.18 5.37
N VAL A 13 6.36 3.73 4.47
CA VAL A 13 6.66 2.69 3.45
C VAL A 13 7.93 3.03 2.68
N ALA A 14 8.03 4.25 2.14
CA ALA A 14 9.19 4.67 1.37
C ALA A 14 10.48 4.69 2.22
N ALA A 15 10.40 5.11 3.48
CA ALA A 15 11.53 5.11 4.40
C ALA A 15 11.99 3.69 4.76
N HIS A 16 11.06 2.80 5.10
CA HIS A 16 11.34 1.41 5.44
C HIS A 16 11.90 0.64 4.23
N TYR A 17 11.31 0.81 3.05
CA TYR A 17 11.79 0.20 1.81
C TYR A 17 13.24 0.59 1.52
N ARG A 18 13.60 1.88 1.63
CA ARG A 18 14.99 2.34 1.49
C ARG A 18 15.91 1.78 2.56
N ALA A 19 15.42 1.54 3.77
CA ALA A 19 16.19 0.98 4.88
C ALA A 19 16.42 -0.54 4.76
N VAL A 20 15.57 -1.27 4.04
CA VAL A 20 15.74 -2.70 3.76
C VAL A 20 17.07 -2.95 3.04
N PHE A 21 17.40 -2.14 2.03
CA PHE A 21 18.65 -2.29 1.26
C PHE A 21 19.93 -2.04 2.06
N ARG A 22 19.82 -1.54 3.30
CA ARG A 22 20.95 -1.42 4.25
C ARG A 22 21.11 -2.64 5.17
N SER A 23 20.32 -3.70 4.95
CA SER A 23 20.42 -4.94 5.72
C SER A 23 21.75 -5.65 5.48
N ARG A 24 22.33 -6.21 6.54
CA ARG A 24 23.64 -6.89 6.49
C ARG A 24 23.52 -8.42 6.44
N SER A 25 22.31 -8.95 6.41
CA SER A 25 22.05 -10.39 6.27
C SER A 25 20.71 -10.65 5.60
N GLY A 26 20.57 -11.82 4.98
CA GLY A 26 19.31 -12.25 4.35
C GLY A 26 18.15 -12.28 5.34
N GLY A 27 18.34 -12.83 6.55
CA GLY A 27 17.28 -12.86 7.57
C GLY A 27 16.80 -11.46 7.99
N LYS A 28 17.72 -10.49 8.13
CA LYS A 28 17.36 -9.09 8.40
C LYS A 28 16.67 -8.43 7.22
N PHE A 29 17.05 -8.77 6.00
CA PHE A 29 16.40 -8.28 4.78
C PHE A 29 14.94 -8.75 4.73
N VAL A 30 14.70 -10.06 4.89
CA VAL A 30 13.35 -10.66 4.85
C VAL A 30 12.47 -10.07 5.95
N ALA A 31 12.96 -10.01 7.19
CA ALA A 31 12.21 -9.44 8.30
C ALA A 31 11.81 -7.96 8.05
N ARG A 32 12.71 -7.16 7.47
CA ARG A 32 12.42 -5.75 7.17
C ARG A 32 11.51 -5.56 5.97
N ILE A 33 11.54 -6.46 4.99
CA ILE A 33 10.54 -6.47 3.92
C ILE A 33 9.15 -6.76 4.48
N GLY A 34 9.02 -7.68 5.46
CA GLY A 34 7.75 -7.92 6.14
C GLY A 34 7.14 -6.65 6.72
N VAL A 35 7.95 -5.83 7.41
CA VAL A 35 7.51 -4.52 7.92
C VAL A 35 7.06 -3.58 6.81
N VAL A 36 7.73 -3.57 5.65
CA VAL A 36 7.29 -2.75 4.50
C VAL A 36 5.92 -3.19 4.00
N VAL A 37 5.65 -4.49 3.96
CA VAL A 37 4.34 -5.03 3.55
C VAL A 37 3.25 -4.59 4.52
N GLU A 38 3.48 -4.73 5.83
CA GLU A 38 2.53 -4.28 6.86
C GLU A 38 2.18 -2.78 6.73
N GLU A 39 3.18 -1.93 6.46
CA GLU A 39 2.98 -0.49 6.27
C GLU A 39 2.25 -0.16 4.95
N ILE A 40 2.45 -0.98 3.90
CA ILE A 40 1.69 -0.86 2.65
C ILE A 40 0.23 -1.20 2.89
N ASP A 41 -0.05 -2.27 3.62
CA ASP A 41 -1.43 -2.67 3.95
C ASP A 41 -2.15 -1.58 4.76
N GLU A 42 -1.45 -0.93 5.71
CA GLU A 42 -1.99 0.24 6.42
C GLU A 42 -2.29 1.40 5.45
N ALA A 43 -1.38 1.69 4.50
CA ALA A 43 -1.60 2.74 3.50
C ALA A 43 -2.81 2.44 2.58
N VAL A 44 -2.99 1.17 2.19
CA VAL A 44 -4.14 0.72 1.40
C VAL A 44 -5.44 0.89 2.18
N LEU A 45 -5.48 0.51 3.45
CA LEU A 45 -6.64 0.74 4.33
C LEU A 45 -7.02 2.23 4.37
N TRP A 46 -6.04 3.14 4.46
CA TRP A 46 -6.33 4.56 4.46
C TRP A 46 -6.89 5.06 3.11
N LEU A 47 -6.49 4.46 1.99
CA LEU A 47 -7.06 4.75 0.67
C LEU A 47 -8.49 4.25 0.56
N GLU A 48 -8.77 3.02 1.02
CA GLU A 48 -10.13 2.45 1.05
C GLU A 48 -11.08 3.34 1.86
N LEU A 49 -10.67 3.77 3.05
CA LEU A 49 -11.46 4.68 3.89
C LEU A 49 -11.67 6.07 3.25
N LEU A 50 -10.72 6.55 2.45
CA LEU A 50 -10.88 7.81 1.71
C LEU A 50 -11.89 7.68 0.57
N VAL A 51 -11.97 6.52 -0.08
CA VAL A 51 -13.00 6.20 -1.08
C VAL A 51 -14.36 6.05 -0.42
N GLU A 52 -14.47 5.25 0.64
CA GLU A 52 -15.73 5.04 1.39
C GLU A 52 -16.30 6.33 1.99
N SER A 53 -15.43 7.27 2.39
CA SER A 53 -15.84 8.58 2.89
C SER A 53 -16.25 9.58 1.80
N GLY A 54 -16.17 9.19 0.52
CA GLY A 54 -16.50 10.04 -0.63
C GLY A 54 -15.51 11.20 -0.85
N ILE A 55 -14.32 11.13 -0.25
CA ILE A 55 -13.26 12.13 -0.44
C ILE A 55 -12.50 11.86 -1.75
N LEU A 56 -12.31 10.58 -2.08
CA LEU A 56 -11.76 10.13 -3.35
C LEU A 56 -12.84 9.40 -4.16
N GLU A 57 -12.85 9.61 -5.47
CA GLU A 57 -13.68 8.84 -6.38
C GLU A 57 -13.04 7.46 -6.62
N ASP A 58 -13.86 6.42 -6.66
CA ASP A 58 -13.39 5.09 -7.00
C ASP A 58 -13.00 5.03 -8.49
N TYR A 59 -11.70 5.06 -8.74
CA TYR A 59 -11.16 5.00 -10.09
C TYR A 59 -11.40 3.64 -10.77
N THR A 60 -11.65 2.56 -10.01
CA THR A 60 -11.93 1.24 -10.60
C THR A 60 -13.28 1.15 -11.31
N SER A 61 -14.21 2.06 -10.98
CA SER A 61 -15.49 2.21 -11.70
C SER A 61 -15.35 2.87 -13.07
N SER A 62 -14.20 3.50 -13.36
CA SER A 62 -13.95 4.12 -14.65
C SER A 62 -13.80 3.05 -15.74
N PRO A 63 -14.43 3.22 -16.93
CA PRO A 63 -14.33 2.26 -18.02
C PRO A 63 -12.89 1.92 -18.45
N CYS A 64 -11.94 2.82 -18.21
CA CYS A 64 -10.52 2.65 -18.52
C CYS A 64 -9.80 1.72 -17.52
N ALA A 65 -10.26 1.67 -16.25
CA ALA A 65 -9.63 0.89 -15.19
C ALA A 65 -9.98 -0.60 -15.24
N THR A 66 -11.16 -0.95 -15.80
CA THR A 66 -11.60 -2.34 -15.96
C THR A 66 -10.67 -3.14 -16.87
N ALA A 67 -10.01 -2.50 -17.84
CA ALA A 67 -9.02 -3.15 -18.71
C ALA A 67 -7.73 -3.55 -17.95
N ALA A 68 -7.31 -2.77 -16.94
CA ALA A 68 -6.12 -3.03 -16.13
C ALA A 68 -6.40 -3.93 -14.90
N ALA A 69 -7.66 -4.06 -14.48
CA ALA A 69 -8.03 -4.85 -13.31
C ALA A 69 -8.06 -6.38 -13.55
N SER A 70 -7.98 -6.84 -14.80
CA SER A 70 -8.03 -8.28 -15.13
C SER A 70 -6.83 -9.10 -14.61
N GLU A 71 -5.76 -8.43 -14.14
CA GLU A 71 -4.60 -9.09 -13.52
C GLU A 71 -4.72 -9.21 -11.97
N ARG A 72 -5.78 -8.68 -11.34
CA ARG A 72 -6.02 -8.78 -9.88
C ARG A 72 -6.80 -10.04 -9.48
N THR A 73 -6.43 -11.22 -10.02
CA THR A 73 -6.92 -12.52 -9.50
C THR A 73 -5.94 -13.13 -8.49
N VAL A 74 -5.31 -12.32 -7.65
CA VAL A 74 -4.44 -12.81 -6.56
C VAL A 74 -4.86 -12.14 -5.25
N CYS A 75 -6.04 -12.48 -4.74
CA CYS A 75 -6.45 -12.28 -3.33
C CYS A 75 -7.68 -13.11 -2.91
N HIS A 76 -7.89 -14.28 -3.52
CA HIS A 76 -8.72 -15.34 -2.95
C HIS A 76 -8.03 -16.69 -3.16
N LEU A 77 -6.93 -16.90 -2.44
CA LEU A 77 -6.38 -18.19 -2.00
C LEU A 77 -5.43 -17.93 -0.83
#